data_AF-A0A4Q3H8G1-F1
#
_entry.id   AF-A0A4Q3H8G1-F1
#
_cell.length_a   1.000
_cell.length_b   1.000
_cell.length_c   1.000
_cell.angle_alpha   90.00
_cell.angle_beta   90.00
_cell.angle_gamma   90.00
#
_symmetry.space_group_name_H-M   'P 1'
#
loop_
_entity.id
_entity.type
_entity.pdbx_description
1 polymer ?
#
loop_
_entity_poly.entity_id
_entity_poly.type
_entity_poly.pdbx_seq_one_letter_code
_entity_poly.pdbx_strand_id
1 'polypeptide(L)'
;MKMHADELDISADLVRALLAGQFPDLAGLPISRLVSSGTENTIFRLGDDLALRLPRVAGAALQAIGESHWLPRLAPHLPLAIPEPIALGEPSEDYPW
;
A
#
# COMPACT_ATOMS: atom_id res chain seq x y z
N MET A 1 5.80 12.93 12.66
CA MET A 1 7.21 12.81 13.10
C MET A 1 7.91 11.95 12.06
N LYS A 2 8.90 12.48 11.34
CA LYS A 2 9.71 11.68 10.40
C LYS A 2 10.67 10.81 11.20
N MET A 3 10.73 9.51 10.91
CA MET A 3 11.55 8.53 11.64
C MET A 3 12.88 8.23 10.90
N HIS A 4 12.98 8.51 9.60
CA HIS A 4 14.20 8.37 8.80
C HIS A 4 14.49 9.61 7.92
N ALA A 5 15.76 9.85 7.64
CA ALA A 5 16.22 11.00 6.84
C ALA A 5 15.78 10.92 5.35
N ASP A 6 15.60 9.71 4.83
CA ASP A 6 15.23 9.43 3.42
C ASP A 6 13.73 9.17 3.24
N GLU A 7 12.92 9.55 4.23
CA GLU A 7 11.49 9.24 4.29
C GLU A 7 10.71 10.16 3.36
N LEU A 8 10.24 9.60 2.22
CA LEU A 8 9.26 10.22 1.33
C LEU A 8 7.98 10.54 2.12
N ASP A 9 7.54 11.80 2.04
CA ASP A 9 6.26 12.19 2.62
C ASP A 9 5.14 11.88 1.64
N ILE A 10 4.45 10.76 1.91
CA ILE A 10 3.40 10.24 1.05
C ILE A 10 2.10 10.99 1.33
N SER A 11 1.74 11.90 0.42
CA SER A 11 0.52 12.71 0.52
C SER A 11 -0.71 11.96 -0.01
N ALA A 12 -1.91 12.38 0.39
CA ALA A 12 -3.14 11.82 -0.17
C ALA A 12 -3.28 12.10 -1.68
N ASP A 13 -2.75 13.23 -2.16
CA ASP A 13 -2.80 13.58 -3.58
C ASP A 13 -1.89 12.68 -4.42
N LEU A 14 -0.71 12.32 -3.91
CA LEU A 14 0.15 11.31 -4.54
C LEU A 14 -0.57 9.98 -4.65
N VAL A 15 -1.22 9.53 -3.56
CA VAL A 15 -2.00 8.27 -3.56
C VAL A 15 -3.11 8.31 -4.60
N ARG A 16 -3.82 9.43 -4.74
CA ARG A 16 -4.87 9.61 -5.77
C ARG A 16 -4.30 9.51 -7.18
N ALA A 17 -3.16 10.15 -7.44
CA ALA A 17 -2.50 10.10 -8.74
C ALA A 17 -2.07 8.67 -9.10
N LEU A 18 -1.45 7.95 -8.17
CA LEU A 18 -1.06 6.55 -8.35
C LEU A 18 -2.26 5.65 -8.64
N LEU A 19 -3.35 5.79 -7.86
CA LEU A 19 -4.58 5.05 -8.10
C LEU A 19 -5.20 5.38 -9.45
N ALA A 20 -5.28 6.65 -9.83
CA ALA A 20 -5.85 7.04 -11.13
C ALA A 20 -5.05 6.49 -12.32
N GLY A 21 -3.72 6.39 -12.19
CA GLY A 21 -2.86 5.85 -13.24
C GLY A 21 -2.90 4.33 -13.37
N GLN A 22 -3.04 3.60 -12.25
CA GLN A 22 -2.86 2.15 -12.23
C GLN A 22 -4.16 1.37 -11.94
N PHE A 23 -5.07 1.95 -11.17
CA PHE A 23 -6.30 1.32 -10.68
C PHE A 23 -7.50 2.29 -10.77
N PRO A 24 -7.91 2.70 -11.98
CA PRO A 24 -8.91 3.75 -12.17
C PRO A 24 -10.26 3.42 -11.48
N ASP A 25 -10.63 2.14 -11.40
CA ASP A 25 -11.85 1.69 -10.70
C ASP A 25 -11.81 1.95 -9.19
N LEU A 26 -10.62 2.00 -8.60
CA LEU A 26 -10.39 2.27 -7.17
C LEU A 26 -10.19 3.76 -6.89
N ALA A 27 -9.78 4.55 -7.88
CA ALA A 27 -9.43 5.97 -7.72
C ALA A 27 -10.60 6.85 -7.27
N GLY A 28 -11.84 6.42 -7.53
CA GLY A 28 -13.06 7.11 -7.11
C GLY A 28 -13.42 6.95 -5.63
N LEU A 29 -12.78 6.03 -4.91
CA LEU A 29 -13.13 5.73 -3.52
C LEU A 29 -12.58 6.81 -2.54
N PRO A 30 -13.27 7.06 -1.40
CA PRO A 30 -12.76 7.95 -0.35
C PRO A 30 -11.41 7.48 0.17
N ILE A 31 -10.48 8.42 0.40
CA ILE A 31 -9.13 8.13 0.93
C ILE A 31 -8.94 8.90 2.22
N SER A 32 -8.47 8.20 3.26
CA SER A 32 -8.06 8.82 4.52
C SER A 32 -6.75 8.23 5.02
N ARG A 33 -5.84 9.10 5.46
CA ARG A 33 -4.56 8.65 6.03
C ARG A 33 -4.81 8.05 7.40
N LEU A 34 -4.38 6.83 7.60
CA LEU A 34 -4.39 6.23 8.93
C LEU A 34 -3.17 6.77 9.69
N VAL A 35 -3.39 7.36 10.86
CA VAL A 35 -2.28 7.75 11.74
C VAL A 35 -1.71 6.47 12.35
N SER A 36 -0.73 5.88 11.66
CA SER A 36 -0.01 4.70 12.11
C SER A 36 1.41 5.06 12.52
N SER A 37 1.97 4.34 13.48
CA SER A 37 3.40 4.39 13.84
C SER A 37 4.26 3.53 12.89
N GLY A 38 3.77 3.24 11.69
CA GLY A 38 4.43 2.35 10.73
C GLY A 38 5.76 2.94 10.27
N THR A 39 6.86 2.26 10.58
CA THR A 39 8.22 2.65 10.15
C THR A 39 8.43 2.39 8.67
N GLU A 40 7.83 1.32 8.14
CA GLU A 40 8.08 0.84 6.78
C GLU A 40 7.00 1.21 5.77
N ASN A 41 5.77 1.49 6.20
CA ASN A 41 4.63 1.72 5.30
C ASN A 41 3.76 2.94 5.69
N THR A 42 3.55 3.76 4.66
CA THR A 42 2.36 4.57 4.34
C THR A 42 1.00 3.87 4.40
N ILE A 43 0.20 3.90 5.48
CA ILE A 43 -1.13 3.25 5.45
C ILE A 43 -2.25 4.28 5.20
N PHE A 44 -3.07 4.02 4.18
CA PHE A 44 -4.30 4.75 3.90
C PHE A 44 -5.49 3.78 3.91
N ARG A 45 -6.63 4.24 4.41
CA ARG A 45 -7.92 3.58 4.19
C ARG A 45 -8.49 4.05 2.86
N LEU A 46 -9.02 3.12 2.07
CA LEU A 46 -9.68 3.37 0.79
C LEU A 46 -11.08 2.77 0.82
N GLY A 47 -12.09 3.63 0.64
CA GLY A 47 -13.47 3.25 0.88
C GLY A 47 -13.65 2.71 2.29
N ASP A 48 -14.48 1.67 2.41
CA ASP A 48 -14.82 1.11 3.72
C ASP A 48 -14.04 -0.14 4.12
N ASP A 49 -13.54 -0.88 3.13
CA ASP A 49 -13.03 -2.23 3.33
C ASP A 49 -11.55 -2.40 2.91
N LEU A 50 -10.96 -1.42 2.24
CA LEU A 50 -9.61 -1.55 1.68
C LEU A 50 -8.59 -0.72 2.47
N ALA A 51 -7.37 -1.25 2.53
CA ALA A 51 -6.20 -0.55 3.02
C ALA A 51 -5.13 -0.53 1.92
N LEU A 52 -4.57 0.65 1.65
CA LEU A 52 -3.37 0.80 0.84
C LEU A 52 -2.16 0.85 1.75
N ARG A 53 -1.14 0.09 1.37
CA ARG A 53 0.20 0.11 1.98
C ARG A 53 1.17 0.67 0.95
N LEU A 54 1.75 1.82 1.25
CA LEU A 54 2.75 2.47 0.43
C LEU A 54 4.11 2.36 1.13
N PRO A 55 4.99 1.46 0.66
CA PRO A 55 6.36 1.36 1.12
C PRO A 55 7.07 2.71 1.28
N ARG A 56 7.87 2.84 2.32
CA ARG A 56 8.72 4.02 2.55
C ARG A 56 10.17 3.74 2.18
N VAL A 57 10.51 2.46 2.08
CA VAL A 57 11.85 1.92 1.83
C VAL A 57 11.76 0.71 0.89
N ALA A 58 12.80 0.49 0.09
CA ALA A 58 12.84 -0.60 -0.90
C ALA A 58 12.60 -2.00 -0.30
N GLY A 59 13.06 -2.25 0.93
CA GLY A 59 12.82 -3.53 1.62
C GLY A 59 11.33 -3.84 1.80
N ALA A 60 10.52 -2.83 2.11
CA ALA A 60 9.08 -2.97 2.26
C ALA A 60 8.36 -3.17 0.91
N ALA A 61 8.90 -2.62 -0.18
CA ALA A 61 8.41 -2.87 -1.53
C ALA A 61 8.62 -4.33 -1.94
N LEU A 62 9.80 -4.90 -1.65
CA LEU A 62 10.08 -6.32 -1.90
C LEU A 62 9.16 -7.24 -1.08
N GLN A 63 8.82 -6.85 0.15
CA GLN A 63 7.85 -7.59 0.97
C GLN A 63 6.46 -7.60 0.32
N ALA A 64 5.99 -6.48 -0.23
CA ALA A 64 4.69 -6.41 -0.92
C ALA A 64 4.61 -7.36 -2.12
N ILE A 65 5.71 -7.49 -2.89
CA ILE A 65 5.83 -8.46 -3.99
C ILE A 65 5.76 -9.90 -3.46
N GLY A 66 6.45 -10.19 -2.34
CA GLY A 66 6.39 -11.50 -1.70
C GLY A 66 4.99 -11.84 -1.18
N GLU A 67 4.33 -10.89 -0.53
CA GLU A 67 2.98 -11.03 0.00
C GLU A 67 1.95 -11.30 -1.11
N SER A 68 2.01 -10.55 -2.23
CA SER A 68 1.11 -10.77 -3.38
C SER A 68 1.26 -12.16 -3.99
N HIS A 69 2.47 -12.74 -3.92
CA HIS A 69 2.72 -14.09 -4.38
C HIS A 69 2.25 -15.15 -3.38
N TRP A 70 2.59 -15.02 -2.10
CA TRP A 70 2.42 -16.09 -1.12
C TRP A 70 1.07 -16.08 -0.42
N LEU A 71 0.48 -14.92 -0.11
CA LEU A 71 -0.77 -14.86 0.65
C LEU A 71 -1.94 -15.59 -0.06
N PRO A 72 -2.17 -15.40 -1.38
CA PRO A 72 -3.23 -16.14 -2.06
C PRO A 72 -3.03 -17.66 -2.07
N ARG A 73 -1.77 -18.12 -2.02
CA ARG A 73 -1.42 -19.54 -1.96
C ARG A 73 -1.60 -20.13 -0.57
N LEU A 74 -1.34 -19.33 0.48
CA LEU A 74 -1.49 -19.75 1.87
C LEU A 74 -2.94 -19.66 2.35
N ALA A 75 -3.73 -18.71 1.84
CA ALA A 75 -5.10 -18.44 2.30
C ALA A 75 -6.00 -19.69 2.39
N PRO A 76 -6.03 -20.62 1.40
CA PRO A 76 -6.87 -21.81 1.48
C PRO A 76 -6.45 -22.82 2.56
N HIS A 77 -5.24 -22.67 3.10
CA HIS A 77 -4.62 -23.61 4.04
C HIS A 77 -4.55 -23.08 5.47
N LEU A 78 -5.03 -21.86 5.73
CA LEU A 78 -4.98 -21.24 7.05
C LEU A 78 -6.37 -21.23 7.70
N PRO A 79 -6.47 -21.55 9.01
CA PRO A 79 -7.74 -21.57 9.73
C PRO A 79 -8.26 -20.17 10.12
N LEU A 80 -7.47 -19.12 9.86
CA LEU A 80 -7.77 -17.73 10.20
C LEU A 80 -7.70 -16.86 8.96
N ALA A 81 -8.51 -15.80 8.96
CA ALA A 81 -8.47 -14.78 7.93
C ALA A 81 -7.09 -14.11 7.92
N ILE A 82 -6.55 -13.95 6.71
CA ILE A 82 -5.31 -13.22 6.44
C ILE A 82 -5.61 -12.07 5.48
N PRO A 83 -4.71 -11.05 5.37
CA PRO A 83 -4.85 -10.04 4.34
C PRO A 83 -4.92 -10.65 2.94
N GLU A 84 -5.85 -10.16 2.12
CA GLU A 84 -6.00 -10.53 0.72
C GLU A 84 -5.40 -9.42 -0.16
N PRO A 85 -4.29 -9.67 -0.87
CA PRO A 85 -3.74 -8.71 -1.82
C PRO A 85 -4.67 -8.60 -3.04
N ILE A 86 -5.41 -7.50 -3.15
CA ILE A 86 -6.34 -7.25 -4.27
C ILE A 86 -5.61 -6.63 -5.47
N ALA A 87 -4.58 -5.83 -5.20
CA ALA A 87 -3.80 -5.13 -6.23
C ALA A 87 -2.35 -4.94 -5.75
N LEU A 88 -1.42 -4.94 -6.69
CA LEU A 88 -0.02 -4.59 -6.48
C LEU A 88 0.34 -3.48 -7.47
N GLY A 89 0.74 -2.32 -6.95
CA GLY A 89 1.18 -1.21 -7.78
C GLY A 89 2.61 -1.36 -8.29
N GLU A 90 2.96 -0.49 -9.23
CA GLU A 90 4.30 -0.32 -9.77
C GLU A 90 4.85 1.08 -9.43
N PRO A 91 6.19 1.24 -9.41
CA PRO A 91 6.83 2.54 -9.27
C PRO A 91 6.37 3.56 -10.33
N SER A 92 6.40 4.82 -9.97
CA SER A 92 6.17 5.97 -10.86
C SER A 92 7.29 7.00 -10.75
N GLU A 93 7.26 8.03 -11.60
CA GLU A 93 8.24 9.13 -11.56
C GLU A 93 8.26 9.86 -10.20
N ASP A 94 7.09 9.97 -9.55
CA ASP A 94 6.91 10.67 -8.28
C ASP A 94 6.97 9.72 -7.06
N TYR A 95 7.07 8.41 -7.28
CA TYR A 95 7.07 7.40 -6.23
C TYR A 95 7.91 6.17 -6.64
N PRO A 96 9.11 5.98 -6.09
CA PRO A 96 10.09 5.04 -6.63
C PRO A 96 9.83 3.57 -6.29
N TRP A 97 8.85 3.26 -5.45
CA TRP A 97 8.61 1.93 -4.87
C TRP A 97 7.35 1.26 -5.39
#